data_AF-A0A2T5GGX0-F1
#
_entry.id   AF-A0A2T5GGX0-F1
#
_cell.length_a   1.000
_cell.length_b   1.000
_cell.length_c   1.000
_cell.angle_alpha   90.00
_cell.angle_beta   90.00
_cell.angle_gamma   90.00
#
_symmetry.space_group_name_H-M   'P 1'
#
loop_
_entity.id
_entity.type
_entity.pdbx_description
1 polymer ?
#
loop_
_entity_poly.entity_id
_entity_poly.type
_entity_poly.pdbx_seq_one_letter_code
_entity_poly.pdbx_strand_id
1 'polypeptide(L)'
;MPVFKVNDGKLTAANATSFHIEGLRERQDIRRMLREQIAILGEDLFVLSDGYGAWIDSNRRIDLMCVGALIEGGYRSDRGDWPRVQQVLLDAILRLERVIKPHLNKLKQG
;
A
#
# COMPACT_ATOMS: atom_id res chain seq x y z
N MET A 1 -12.72 -21.59 -3.30
CA MET A 1 -13.01 -21.64 -1.86
C MET A 1 -14.42 -21.08 -1.64
N PRO A 2 -15.35 -21.80 -1.01
CA PRO A 2 -16.72 -21.30 -0.81
C PRO A 2 -16.76 -20.22 0.28
N VAL A 3 -17.51 -19.15 0.03
CA VAL A 3 -17.71 -18.03 0.97
C VAL A 3 -19.13 -18.13 1.52
N PHE A 4 -19.33 -17.89 2.82
CA PHE A 4 -20.63 -17.93 3.49
C PHE A 4 -20.88 -16.63 4.25
N LYS A 5 -22.14 -16.20 4.33
CA LYS A 5 -22.59 -15.06 5.15
C LYS A 5 -23.22 -15.60 6.43
N VAL A 6 -22.89 -14.97 7.57
CA VAL A 6 -23.52 -15.27 8.87
C VAL A 6 -24.67 -14.30 9.09
N ASN A 7 -25.90 -14.80 9.21
CA ASN A 7 -27.08 -14.04 9.59
C ASN A 7 -27.89 -14.85 10.61
N ASP A 8 -28.23 -14.26 11.76
CA ASP A 8 -29.04 -14.90 12.82
C ASP A 8 -28.56 -16.31 13.22
N GLY A 9 -27.24 -16.48 13.36
CA GLY A 9 -26.63 -17.76 13.74
C GLY A 9 -26.70 -18.85 12.65
N LYS A 10 -27.17 -18.52 11.44
CA LYS A 10 -27.18 -19.42 10.28
C LYS A 10 -26.10 -19.03 9.28
N LEU A 11 -25.48 -20.06 8.69
CA LEU A 11 -24.55 -19.92 7.58
C LEU A 11 -25.32 -20.08 6.27
N THR A 12 -25.34 -19.05 5.44
CA THR A 12 -25.88 -19.12 4.07
C THR A 12 -24.76 -18.96 3.07
N ALA A 13 -24.76 -19.77 2.01
CA ALA A 13 -23.76 -19.66 0.95
C ALA A 13 -23.84 -18.26 0.32
N ALA A 14 -22.70 -17.59 0.18
CA ALA A 14 -22.64 -16.33 -0.55
C ALA A 14 -22.81 -16.62 -2.05
N ASN A 15 -23.62 -15.79 -2.72
CA ASN A 15 -23.77 -15.90 -4.17
C ASN A 15 -22.44 -15.61 -4.84
N ALA A 16 -22.01 -16.50 -5.72
CA ALA A 16 -20.86 -16.24 -6.57
C ALA A 16 -21.19 -15.07 -7.51
N THR A 17 -20.29 -14.10 -7.57
CA THR A 17 -20.43 -12.93 -8.45
C THR A 17 -19.08 -12.57 -9.07
N SER A 18 -19.08 -11.61 -9.98
CA SER A 18 -17.88 -11.03 -10.57
C SER A 18 -17.93 -9.50 -10.49
N PHE A 19 -16.78 -8.84 -10.58
CA PHE A 19 -16.75 -7.38 -10.60
C PHE A 19 -17.62 -6.78 -11.70
N HIS A 20 -17.71 -7.43 -12.87
CA HIS A 20 -18.59 -7.00 -13.95
C HIS A 20 -20.08 -7.05 -13.56
N ILE A 21 -20.53 -8.13 -12.92
CA ILE A 21 -21.94 -8.31 -12.49
C ILE A 21 -22.29 -7.27 -11.42
N GLU A 22 -21.37 -6.99 -10.50
CA GLU A 22 -21.56 -5.98 -9.45
C GLU A 22 -21.36 -4.53 -9.94
N GLY A 23 -21.09 -4.31 -11.23
CA GLY A 23 -20.85 -2.99 -11.80
C GLY A 23 -19.54 -2.32 -11.34
N LEU A 24 -18.64 -3.08 -10.72
CA LEU A 24 -17.35 -2.61 -10.21
C LEU A 24 -16.30 -2.64 -11.32
N ARG A 25 -15.67 -1.50 -11.57
CA ARG A 25 -14.61 -1.34 -12.56
C ARG A 25 -13.26 -1.29 -11.87
N GLU A 26 -12.33 -2.10 -12.33
CA GLU A 26 -11.02 -2.25 -11.71
C GLU A 26 -10.26 -0.91 -11.57
N ARG A 27 -10.22 -0.11 -12.64
CA ARG A 27 -9.51 1.18 -12.65
C ARG A 27 -10.23 2.31 -11.91
N GLN A 28 -11.55 2.35 -11.96
CA GLN A 28 -12.35 3.49 -11.46
C GLN A 28 -12.82 3.27 -10.02
N ASP A 29 -13.12 2.02 -9.66
CA ASP A 29 -13.70 1.68 -8.36
C ASP A 29 -12.69 0.99 -7.47
N ILE A 30 -12.19 -0.19 -7.88
CA ILE A 30 -11.35 -1.02 -7.00
C ILE A 30 -10.05 -0.31 -6.65
N ARG A 31 -9.34 0.21 -7.66
CA ARG A 31 -8.09 0.94 -7.47
C ARG A 31 -8.27 2.21 -6.62
N ARG A 32 -9.37 2.93 -6.82
CA ARG A 32 -9.73 4.11 -6.01
C ARG A 32 -9.97 3.71 -4.57
N MET A 33 -10.79 2.69 -4.32
CA MET A 33 -11.08 2.17 -2.97
C MET A 33 -9.81 1.67 -2.28
N LEU A 34 -8.95 0.91 -2.98
CA LEU A 34 -7.67 0.44 -2.44
C LEU A 34 -6.71 1.59 -2.13
N ARG A 35 -6.70 2.65 -2.94
CA ARG A 35 -5.91 3.85 -2.66
C ARG A 35 -6.44 4.61 -1.45
N GLU A 36 -7.77 4.78 -1.35
CA GLU A 36 -8.44 5.48 -0.24
C GLU A 36 -8.32 4.70 1.08
N GLN A 37 -8.25 3.37 1.01
CA GLN A 37 -8.21 2.47 2.17
C GLN A 37 -6.96 1.59 2.17
N ILE A 38 -5.80 2.17 1.81
CA ILE A 38 -4.54 1.40 1.58
C ILE A 38 -4.09 0.58 2.80
N ALA A 39 -4.50 0.99 3.99
CA ALA A 39 -4.29 0.24 5.24
C ALA A 39 -4.79 -1.20 5.19
N ILE A 40 -5.77 -1.53 4.34
CA ILE A 40 -6.24 -2.91 4.13
C ILE A 40 -5.15 -3.84 3.55
N LEU A 41 -4.16 -3.28 2.86
CA LEU A 41 -3.02 -4.01 2.30
C LEU A 41 -1.78 -3.97 3.23
N GLY A 42 -1.73 -3.01 4.15
CA GLY A 42 -0.66 -2.86 5.13
C GLY A 42 -0.70 -1.51 5.83
N GLU A 43 -0.50 -1.50 7.15
CA GLU A 43 -0.65 -0.31 8.00
C GLU A 43 0.39 0.79 7.69
N ASP A 44 1.58 0.40 7.22
CA ASP A 44 2.70 1.31 6.96
C ASP A 44 2.90 1.65 5.47
N LEU A 45 1.85 1.50 4.66
CA LEU A 45 1.91 1.76 3.22
C LEU A 45 1.54 3.20 2.88
N PHE A 46 2.41 3.86 2.13
CA PHE A 46 2.18 5.16 1.54
C PHE A 46 2.10 5.06 0.02
N VAL A 47 0.98 5.53 -0.56
CA VAL A 47 0.77 5.50 -2.02
C VAL A 47 1.57 6.63 -2.69
N LEU A 48 2.47 6.27 -3.59
CA LEU A 48 3.30 7.20 -4.36
C LEU A 48 2.67 7.58 -5.70
N SER A 49 2.01 6.65 -6.39
CA SER A 49 1.43 6.89 -7.71
C SER A 49 0.34 5.87 -8.04
N ASP A 50 -0.69 6.29 -8.76
CA ASP A 50 -1.63 5.39 -9.42
C ASP A 50 -1.26 5.22 -10.91
N GLY A 51 -1.00 3.99 -11.31
CA GLY A 51 -0.76 3.69 -12.71
C GLY A 51 0.60 4.14 -13.25
N TYR A 52 1.66 4.02 -12.45
CA TYR A 52 3.03 4.33 -12.85
C TYR A 52 3.50 3.41 -14.00
N GLY A 53 4.09 4.01 -15.03
CA GLY A 53 4.55 3.30 -16.24
C GLY A 53 5.77 3.93 -16.92
N ALA A 54 6.30 5.04 -16.39
CA ALA A 54 7.27 5.89 -17.05
C ALA A 54 8.73 5.51 -16.71
N TRP A 55 9.13 4.28 -17.05
CA TRP A 55 10.53 3.85 -16.97
C TRP A 55 10.98 3.17 -18.27
N ILE A 56 12.29 3.18 -18.52
CA ILE A 56 12.91 2.63 -19.72
C ILE A 56 12.64 1.13 -19.80
N ASP A 57 12.32 0.63 -21.00
CA ASP A 57 11.91 -0.76 -21.29
C ASP A 57 10.67 -1.26 -20.55
N SER A 58 9.81 -0.34 -20.11
CA SER A 58 8.52 -0.73 -19.54
C SER A 58 7.51 -1.14 -20.60
N ASN A 59 7.15 -2.44 -20.62
CA ASN A 59 5.92 -2.92 -21.26
C ASN A 59 4.81 -3.21 -20.22
N ARG A 60 4.97 -2.74 -18.98
CA ARG A 60 4.07 -3.05 -17.85
C ARG A 60 3.74 -1.79 -17.05
N ARG A 61 2.54 -1.74 -16.50
CA ARG A 61 2.10 -0.65 -15.64
C ARG A 61 1.96 -1.17 -14.21
N ILE A 62 2.41 -0.38 -13.24
CA ILE A 62 2.14 -0.61 -11.82
C ILE A 62 0.85 0.13 -11.48
N ASP A 63 -0.20 -0.58 -11.08
CA ASP A 63 -1.51 0.02 -10.86
C ASP A 63 -1.56 0.93 -9.63
N LEU A 64 -0.91 0.53 -8.54
CA LEU A 64 -0.66 1.35 -7.35
C LEU A 64 0.79 1.11 -6.90
N MET A 65 1.61 2.15 -6.96
CA MET A 65 2.97 2.11 -6.45
C MET A 65 2.96 2.64 -5.02
N CYS A 66 3.41 1.82 -4.07
CA CYS A 66 3.48 2.19 -2.66
C CYS A 66 4.90 2.04 -2.13
N VAL A 67 5.22 2.79 -1.08
CA VAL A 67 6.41 2.60 -0.26
C VAL A 67 5.98 2.37 1.18
N GLY A 68 6.69 1.50 1.88
CA GLY A 68 6.48 1.28 3.30
C GLY A 68 7.79 0.88 3.97
N ALA A 69 7.83 1.01 5.29
CA ALA A 69 8.94 0.55 6.11
C ALA A 69 8.39 -0.45 7.13
N LEU A 70 8.80 -1.71 7.02
CA LEU A 70 8.47 -2.71 8.03
C LEU A 70 9.58 -2.70 9.08
N ILE A 71 9.22 -2.36 10.32
CA ILE A 71 10.14 -2.39 11.46
C ILE A 71 9.68 -3.49 12.40
N GLU A 72 10.38 -4.61 12.33
CA GLU A 72 10.10 -5.77 13.16
C GLU A 72 10.19 -5.42 14.65
N GLY A 73 9.14 -5.74 15.41
CA GLY A 73 9.01 -5.40 16.83
C GLY A 73 8.59 -3.95 17.09
N GLY A 74 9.08 -2.98 16.32
CA GLY A 74 8.72 -1.56 16.43
C GLY A 74 8.76 -1.06 17.89
N TYR A 75 7.71 -0.35 18.32
CA TYR A 75 7.57 0.14 19.71
C TYR A 75 7.40 -0.97 20.76
N ARG A 76 7.10 -2.21 20.33
CA ARG A 76 6.95 -3.39 21.19
C ARG A 76 8.26 -4.15 21.39
N SER A 77 9.35 -3.69 20.77
CA SER A 77 10.69 -4.26 20.99
C SER A 77 11.13 -4.04 22.43
N ASP A 78 11.93 -4.97 22.95
CA ASP A 78 12.55 -4.81 24.27
C ASP A 78 13.32 -3.48 24.35
N ARG A 79 13.36 -2.84 25.51
CA ARG A 79 14.06 -1.54 25.65
C ARG A 79 15.55 -1.63 25.35
N GLY A 80 16.17 -2.79 25.52
CA GLY A 80 17.54 -3.06 25.08
C GLY A 80 17.71 -2.97 23.56
N ASP A 81 16.65 -3.22 22.79
CA ASP A 81 16.66 -3.18 21.32
C ASP A 81 16.31 -1.80 20.74
N TRP A 82 15.88 -0.84 21.56
CA TRP A 82 15.47 0.49 21.09
C TRP A 82 16.55 1.25 20.31
N PRO A 83 17.85 1.17 20.68
CA PRO A 83 18.90 1.77 19.85
C PRO A 83 18.94 1.21 18.42
N ARG A 84 18.69 -0.11 18.26
CA ARG A 84 18.60 -0.76 16.95
C ARG A 84 17.37 -0.28 16.18
N VAL A 85 16.21 -0.22 16.85
CA VAL A 85 14.96 0.28 16.25
C VAL A 85 15.11 1.72 15.77
N GLN A 86 15.75 2.57 16.58
CA GLN A 86 16.03 3.96 16.23
C GLN A 86 16.96 4.09 15.02
N GLN A 87 17.98 3.23 14.92
CA GLN A 87 18.85 3.21 13.74
C GLN A 87 18.10 2.80 12.47
N VAL A 88 17.26 1.77 12.54
CA VAL A 88 16.44 1.34 11.40
C VAL A 88 15.49 2.45 10.95
N LEU A 89 14.88 3.18 11.89
CA LEU A 89 14.04 4.36 11.59
C LEU A 89 14.82 5.48 10.90
N LEU A 90 16.00 5.81 11.43
CA LEU A 90 16.88 6.83 10.86
C LEU A 90 17.31 6.46 9.43
N ASP A 91 17.74 5.23 9.21
CA ASP A 91 18.14 4.74 7.89
C ASP A 91 16.98 4.76 6.90
N ALA A 92 15.76 4.39 7.33
CA ALA A 92 14.57 4.44 6.50
C ALA A 92 14.23 5.88 6.08
N ILE A 93 14.26 6.82 7.02
CA ILE A 93 14.00 8.24 6.76
C ILE A 93 15.06 8.84 5.86
N LEU A 94 16.34 8.56 6.09
CA LEU A 94 17.44 9.06 5.27
C LEU A 94 17.39 8.49 3.85
N ARG A 95 17.04 7.20 3.69
CA ARG A 95 16.79 6.62 2.36
C ARG A 95 15.65 7.32 1.65
N LEU A 96 14.54 7.55 2.34
CA LEU A 96 13.38 8.24 1.80
C LEU A 96 13.74 9.66 1.38
N GLU A 97 14.43 10.41 2.26
CA GLU A 97 14.90 11.77 1.97
C GLU A 97 15.81 11.78 0.73
N ARG A 98 16.79 10.88 0.65
CA ARG A 98 17.72 10.79 -0.48
C ARG A 98 17.01 10.56 -1.81
N VAL A 99 15.94 9.77 -1.81
CA VAL A 99 15.13 9.49 -3.01
C VAL A 99 14.25 10.68 -3.36
N ILE A 100 13.62 11.32 -2.38
CA ILE A 100 12.63 12.40 -2.62
C ILE A 100 13.29 13.75 -2.93
N LYS A 101 14.40 14.08 -2.28
CA LYS A 101 15.06 15.40 -2.34
C LYS A 101 15.41 15.86 -3.77
N PRO A 102 15.91 15.01 -4.67
CA PRO A 102 16.15 15.40 -6.07
C PRO A 102 14.88 15.75 -6.84
N HIS A 103 13.74 15.10 -6.54
CA HIS A 103 12.46 15.38 -7.19
C HIS A 103 11.81 16.66 -6.65
N LEU A 104 11.89 16.91 -5.35
CA LEU A 104 11.43 18.17 -4.75
C LEU A 104 12.20 19.37 -5.30
N ASN A 105 13.51 19.23 -5.53
CA ASN A 105 14.30 20.31 -6.09
C ASN A 105 13.92 20.64 -7.54
N LYS A 106 13.55 19.64 -8.35
CA LYS A 106 13.03 19.86 -9.71
C LYS A 106 11.68 20.58 -9.73
N LEU A 107 10.83 20.35 -8.73
CA LEU A 107 9.55 21.04 -8.58
C LEU A 107 9.68 22.50 -8.12
N LYS A 108 10.80 22.88 -7.50
CA LYS A 108 11.07 24.26 -7.06
C LYS A 108 11.74 25.13 -8.13
N GLN A 109 12.15 24.54 -9.25
CA GLN A 109 12.88 25.21 -10.33
C GLN A 109 12.05 25.42 -11.60
N GLY A 110 10.77 25.01 -11.59
CA GLY A 110 9.76 25.36 -12.59
C GLY A 110 8.69 26.24 -11.98
#